data_AF-A0A915EV17-F1
#
_entry.id   AF-A0A915EV17-F1
#
_cell.length_a   1.000
_cell.length_b   1.000
_cell.length_c   1.000
_cell.angle_alpha   90.00
_cell.angle_beta   90.00
_cell.angle_gamma   90.00
#
_symmetry.space_group_name_H-M   'P 1'
#
loop_
_entity.id
_entity.type
_entity.pdbx_description
1 polymer ?
#
loop_
_entity_poly.entity_id
_entity_poly.type
_entity_poly.pdbx_seq_one_letter_code
_entity_poly.pdbx_strand_id
1 'polypeptide(L)'
;MNQIQANYASDGSDSDEVVSQSRKRKAYSTDWKLEVVKFANEVSVHAASKKYKIDRQNVRQWKNNGIIHCWKRQKEAPGGGRQLSFKELDNELAKWVREQRKRSLKSVAKSSNAKPRKCSTQRKRELSSWFVSNVFGL
;
A
#
# COMPACT_ATOMS: atom_id res chain seq x y z
N MET A 1 -45.99 11.53 -56.36
CA MET A 1 -45.44 10.34 -55.66
C MET A 1 -44.03 10.67 -55.21
N ASN A 2 -43.74 10.40 -53.94
CA ASN A 2 -42.64 10.95 -53.17
C ASN A 2 -41.26 10.44 -53.58
N GLN A 3 -40.29 11.35 -53.51
CA GLN A 3 -38.85 11.11 -53.63
C GLN A 3 -38.35 10.30 -52.42
N ILE A 4 -37.46 9.32 -52.66
CA ILE A 4 -36.63 8.72 -51.61
C ILE A 4 -35.18 9.00 -52.00
N GLN A 5 -34.55 9.89 -51.24
CA GLN A 5 -33.13 10.19 -51.24
C GLN A 5 -32.37 8.99 -50.64
N ALA A 6 -31.39 8.45 -51.36
CA ALA A 6 -30.43 7.50 -50.82
C ALA A 6 -29.30 8.29 -50.13
N ASN A 7 -29.39 8.42 -48.80
CA ASN A 7 -28.28 8.89 -47.99
C ASN A 7 -27.33 7.71 -47.73
N TYR A 8 -26.18 7.73 -48.40
CA TYR A 8 -25.01 6.93 -48.03
C TYR A 8 -24.58 7.34 -46.61
N ALA A 9 -24.82 6.47 -45.63
CA ALA A 9 -24.36 6.67 -44.28
C ALA A 9 -22.84 6.51 -44.24
N SER A 10 -22.18 7.62 -43.87
CA SER A 10 -20.77 7.80 -43.59
C SER A 10 -20.14 6.60 -42.87
N ASP A 11 -19.09 6.05 -43.46
CA ASP A 11 -18.06 5.24 -42.79
C ASP A 11 -17.37 6.10 -41.74
N GLY A 12 -17.99 6.14 -40.55
CA GLY A 12 -17.40 6.69 -39.35
C GLY A 12 -16.38 5.70 -38.83
N SER A 13 -15.14 5.84 -39.31
CA SER A 13 -13.94 5.31 -38.69
C SER A 13 -13.82 5.84 -37.26
N ASP A 14 -14.55 5.22 -36.32
CA ASP A 14 -14.47 5.47 -34.89
C ASP A 14 -13.14 4.89 -34.40
N SER A 15 -12.14 5.75 -34.39
CA SER A 15 -10.81 5.43 -33.89
C SER A 15 -10.93 5.42 -32.38
N ASP A 16 -11.30 4.27 -31.80
CA ASP A 16 -11.23 4.04 -30.37
C ASP A 16 -9.78 4.17 -29.90
N GLU A 17 -9.37 5.40 -29.57
CA GLU A 17 -8.17 5.67 -28.79
C GLU A 17 -8.36 5.00 -27.41
N VAL A 18 -7.89 3.76 -27.30
CA VAL A 18 -7.73 3.07 -26.02
C VAL A 18 -6.60 3.73 -25.23
N VAL A 19 -6.92 4.85 -24.58
CA VAL A 19 -6.07 5.47 -23.56
C VAL A 19 -5.97 4.49 -22.39
N SER A 20 -4.90 3.71 -22.37
CA SER A 20 -4.60 2.72 -21.32
C SER A 20 -4.20 3.42 -20.01
N GLN A 21 -5.17 4.00 -19.32
CA GLN A 21 -4.97 4.58 -18.00
C GLN A 21 -4.63 3.44 -17.03
N SER A 22 -3.35 3.32 -16.67
CA SER A 22 -2.89 2.31 -15.71
C SER A 22 -3.65 2.46 -14.39
N ARG A 23 -4.42 1.42 -14.01
CA ARG A 23 -5.21 1.45 -12.79
C ARG A 23 -4.29 1.49 -11.58
N LYS A 24 -4.28 2.61 -10.85
CA LYS A 24 -3.55 2.77 -9.60
C LYS A 24 -4.00 1.71 -8.59
N ARG A 25 -3.03 1.04 -7.94
CA ARG A 25 -3.31 0.00 -6.93
C ARG A 25 -3.98 0.65 -5.71
N LYS A 26 -5.10 0.08 -5.27
CA LYS A 26 -5.81 0.53 -4.06
C LYS A 26 -5.14 -0.05 -2.81
N ALA A 27 -4.79 0.81 -1.86
CA ALA A 27 -4.37 0.41 -0.53
C ALA A 27 -5.58 0.29 0.40
N TYR A 28 -5.56 -0.70 1.29
CA TYR A 28 -6.65 -0.96 2.23
C TYR A 28 -6.09 -1.17 3.63
N SER A 29 -6.76 -0.59 4.63
CA SER A 29 -6.40 -0.76 6.05
C SER A 29 -6.59 -2.21 6.50
N THR A 30 -5.77 -2.64 7.46
CA THR A 30 -5.78 -4.02 8.00
C THR A 30 -7.09 -4.34 8.70
N ASP A 31 -7.58 -3.43 9.55
CA ASP A 31 -8.84 -3.59 10.29
C ASP A 31 -10.02 -3.77 9.34
N TRP A 32 -10.01 -2.98 8.26
CA TRP A 32 -11.03 -3.06 7.23
C TRP A 32 -10.97 -4.38 6.46
N LYS A 33 -9.77 -4.87 6.09
CA LYS A 33 -9.63 -6.18 5.45
C LYS A 33 -10.16 -7.31 6.35
N LEU A 34 -9.96 -7.20 7.68
CA LEU A 34 -10.46 -8.17 8.66
C LEU A 34 -11.98 -8.22 8.67
N GLU A 35 -12.63 -7.05 8.65
CA GLU A 35 -14.09 -6.96 8.55
C GLU A 35 -14.62 -7.63 7.28
N VAL A 36 -13.99 -7.34 6.13
CA VAL A 36 -14.37 -7.92 4.84
C VAL A 36 -14.23 -9.45 4.84
N VAL A 37 -13.13 -9.97 5.40
CA VAL A 37 -12.91 -11.42 5.48
C VAL A 37 -13.89 -12.08 6.45
N LYS A 38 -14.20 -11.45 7.59
CA LYS A 38 -15.23 -11.94 8.53
C LYS A 38 -16.57 -12.07 7.82
N PHE A 39 -17.01 -11.03 7.11
CA PHE A 39 -18.25 -11.05 6.34
C PHE A 39 -18.24 -12.10 5.21
N ALA A 40 -17.09 -12.29 4.54
CA ALA A 40 -16.94 -13.30 3.50
C ALA A 40 -17.02 -14.74 4.02
N ASN A 41 -16.61 -14.97 5.28
CA ASN A 41 -16.73 -16.27 5.95
C ASN A 41 -18.17 -16.53 6.42
N GLU A 42 -18.90 -15.49 6.84
CA GLU A 42 -20.30 -15.60 7.29
C GLU A 42 -21.26 -15.82 6.11
N VAL A 43 -21.09 -15.07 5.02
CA VAL A 43 -22.03 -15.07 3.88
C VAL A 43 -21.42 -15.74 2.65
N SER A 44 -20.54 -15.01 1.96
CA SER A 44 -19.78 -15.53 0.82
C SER A 44 -18.82 -14.46 0.30
N VAL A 45 -17.79 -14.90 -0.45
CA VAL A 45 -16.88 -14.01 -1.18
C VAL A 45 -17.62 -13.14 -2.19
N HIS A 46 -18.67 -13.67 -2.85
CA HIS A 46 -19.43 -12.91 -3.84
C HIS A 46 -20.22 -11.77 -3.18
N ALA A 47 -20.90 -12.06 -2.08
CA ALA A 47 -21.64 -11.05 -1.32
C ALA A 47 -20.71 -9.96 -0.80
N ALA A 48 -19.54 -10.34 -0.28
CA ALA A 48 -18.52 -9.39 0.19
C ALA A 48 -18.05 -8.46 -0.93
N SER A 49 -17.77 -9.00 -2.12
CA SER A 49 -17.37 -8.18 -3.28
C SER A 49 -18.45 -7.19 -3.69
N LYS A 50 -19.73 -7.59 -3.70
CA LYS A 50 -20.86 -6.71 -4.02
C LYS A 50 -21.05 -5.60 -2.98
N LYS A 51 -20.96 -5.94 -1.69
CA LYS A 51 -21.16 -5.02 -0.56
C LYS A 51 -20.04 -3.99 -0.45
N TYR A 52 -18.78 -4.44 -0.50
CA TYR A 52 -17.60 -3.58 -0.29
C TYR A 52 -16.98 -3.03 -1.59
N LYS A 53 -17.54 -3.37 -2.76
CA LYS A 53 -17.06 -2.95 -4.10
C LYS A 53 -15.57 -3.26 -4.32
N ILE A 54 -15.18 -4.46 -3.91
CA ILE A 54 -13.81 -4.98 -4.05
C ILE A 54 -13.84 -6.08 -5.10
N ASP A 55 -12.77 -6.19 -5.87
CA ASP A 55 -12.59 -7.35 -6.73
C ASP A 55 -12.58 -8.66 -5.92
N ARG A 56 -13.22 -9.70 -6.48
CA ARG A 56 -13.40 -10.99 -5.82
C ARG A 56 -12.05 -11.68 -5.55
N GLN A 57 -11.06 -11.48 -6.41
CA GLN A 57 -9.74 -12.09 -6.25
C GLN A 57 -9.04 -11.59 -4.99
N ASN A 58 -9.13 -10.29 -4.69
CA ASN A 58 -8.56 -9.72 -3.47
C ASN A 58 -9.16 -10.37 -2.22
N VAL A 59 -10.49 -10.49 -2.17
CA VAL A 59 -11.19 -11.12 -1.03
C VAL A 59 -10.79 -12.59 -0.89
N ARG A 60 -10.70 -13.33 -2.00
CA ARG A 60 -10.25 -14.73 -2.02
C ARG A 60 -8.81 -14.87 -1.52
N GLN A 61 -7.90 -14.01 -1.97
CA GLN A 61 -6.51 -14.01 -1.52
C GLN A 61 -6.38 -13.71 -0.03
N TRP A 62 -7.12 -12.74 0.50
CA TRP A 62 -7.09 -12.42 1.93
C TRP A 62 -7.65 -13.54 2.80
N LYS A 63 -8.69 -14.23 2.31
CA LYS A 63 -9.26 -15.41 2.98
C LYS A 63 -8.27 -16.58 2.99
N ASN A 64 -7.65 -16.89 1.85
CA ASN A 64 -6.80 -18.08 1.71
C ASN A 64 -5.41 -17.90 2.33
N ASN A 65 -4.76 -16.77 2.08
CA ASN A 65 -3.39 -16.52 2.53
C ASN A 65 -3.37 -15.89 3.93
N GLY A 66 -4.51 -15.45 4.43
CA GLY A 66 -4.60 -14.64 5.64
C GLY A 66 -4.12 -13.21 5.38
N ILE A 67 -4.68 -12.26 6.11
CA ILE A 67 -4.37 -10.83 5.93
C ILE A 67 -2.91 -10.55 6.26
N ILE A 68 -2.29 -11.29 7.18
CA ILE A 68 -0.91 -11.07 7.66
C ILE A 68 0.14 -11.60 6.67
N HIS A 69 -0.17 -12.62 5.87
CA HIS A 69 0.82 -13.21 4.97
C HIS A 69 1.16 -12.31 3.77
N CYS A 70 0.30 -11.36 3.40
CA CYS A 70 0.63 -10.37 2.36
C CYS A 70 1.66 -9.31 2.81
N TRP A 71 2.11 -9.34 4.08
CA TRP A 71 3.03 -8.35 4.67
C TRP A 71 4.38 -8.92 5.07
N LYS A 72 4.58 -10.24 4.99
CA LYS A 72 5.93 -10.77 5.15
C LYS A 72 6.72 -10.17 4.00
N ARG A 73 7.63 -9.24 4.30
CA ARG A 73 8.67 -8.80 3.37
C ARG A 73 9.25 -10.10 2.83
N GLN A 74 8.95 -10.42 1.58
CA GLN A 74 9.55 -11.59 0.97
C GLN A 74 11.05 -11.34 1.13
N LYS A 75 11.74 -12.30 1.75
CA LYS A 75 13.21 -12.25 1.74
C LYS A 75 13.56 -12.11 0.27
N GLU A 76 14.32 -11.07 -0.04
CA GLU A 76 14.82 -10.87 -1.39
C GLU A 76 15.36 -12.22 -1.87
N ALA A 77 14.98 -12.62 -3.08
CA ALA A 77 15.41 -13.90 -3.61
C ALA A 77 16.93 -14.02 -3.44
N PRO A 78 17.47 -15.19 -3.05
CA PRO A 78 18.91 -15.35 -2.94
C PRO A 78 19.54 -14.98 -4.29
N GLY A 79 20.45 -14.00 -4.28
CA GLY A 79 21.03 -13.43 -5.50
C GLY A 79 20.27 -12.24 -6.11
N GLY A 80 19.28 -11.68 -5.42
CA GLY A 80 18.67 -10.41 -5.77
C GLY A 80 19.69 -9.26 -5.72
N GLY A 81 19.62 -8.35 -6.68
CA GLY A 81 20.53 -7.21 -6.80
C GLY A 81 21.80 -7.52 -7.62
N ARG A 82 22.72 -6.55 -7.66
CA ARG A 82 23.98 -6.67 -8.41
C ARG A 82 24.91 -7.62 -7.67
N GLN A 83 25.45 -8.60 -8.39
CA GLN A 83 26.44 -9.53 -7.86
C GLN A 83 27.74 -8.80 -7.52
N LEU A 84 28.33 -9.16 -6.39
CA LEU A 84 29.61 -8.65 -5.94
C LEU A 84 30.74 -9.26 -6.76
N SER A 85 31.66 -8.43 -7.24
CA SER A 85 32.82 -8.89 -8.02
C SER A 85 33.82 -9.67 -7.15
N PHE A 86 33.99 -9.29 -5.88
CA PHE A 86 35.00 -9.86 -4.98
C PHE A 86 34.37 -10.23 -3.63
N LYS A 87 33.71 -11.40 -3.60
CA LYS A 87 32.94 -11.86 -2.42
C LYS A 87 33.76 -11.88 -1.12
N GLU A 88 35.04 -12.27 -1.19
CA GLU A 88 35.91 -12.34 -0.02
C GLU A 88 36.19 -10.96 0.58
N LEU A 89 36.64 -10.01 -0.25
CA LEU A 89 36.86 -8.63 0.15
C LEU A 89 35.60 -7.97 0.72
N ASP A 90 34.45 -8.16 0.07
CA ASP A 90 33.19 -7.59 0.54
C ASP A 90 32.75 -8.19 1.88
N ASN A 91 33.04 -9.47 2.12
CA ASN A 91 32.77 -10.12 3.41
C ASN A 91 33.69 -9.57 4.51
N GLU A 92 34.97 -9.35 4.22
CA GLU A 92 35.93 -8.72 5.13
C GLU A 92 35.54 -7.27 5.44
N LEU A 93 35.20 -6.49 4.41
CA LEU A 93 34.71 -5.13 4.55
C LEU A 93 33.43 -5.09 5.40
N ALA A 94 32.47 -5.98 5.13
CA ALA A 94 31.25 -6.09 5.92
C ALA A 94 31.52 -6.46 7.38
N LYS A 95 32.50 -7.35 7.64
CA LYS A 95 32.95 -7.69 8.99
C LYS A 95 33.54 -6.47 9.68
N TRP A 96 34.45 -5.75 9.03
CA TRP A 96 35.07 -4.54 9.55
C TRP A 96 34.04 -3.45 9.88
N VAL A 97 33.09 -3.16 8.98
CA VAL A 97 32.00 -2.18 9.21
C VAL A 97 31.14 -2.57 10.43
N ARG A 98 30.80 -3.85 10.58
CA ARG A 98 30.04 -4.33 11.76
C ARG A 98 30.83 -4.10 13.05
N GLU A 99 32.13 -4.37 13.06
CA GLU A 99 32.98 -4.12 14.23
C GLU A 99 33.13 -2.62 14.54
N GLN A 100 33.26 -1.78 13.51
CA GLN A 100 33.26 -0.32 13.70
C GLN A 100 31.95 0.17 14.31
N ARG A 101 30.79 -0.33 13.85
CA ARG A 101 29.49 0.00 14.45
C ARG A 101 29.38 -0.48 15.89
N LYS A 102 29.86 -1.68 16.23
CA LYS A 102 29.90 -2.14 17.62
C LYS A 102 30.78 -1.23 18.49
N ARG A 103 31.89 -0.74 17.95
CA ARG A 103 32.80 0.18 18.64
C ARG A 103 32.18 1.57 18.82
N SER A 104 31.53 2.12 17.79
CA SER A 104 30.87 3.44 17.86
C SER A 104 29.60 3.43 18.71
N LEU A 105 28.85 2.34 18.74
CA LEU A 105 27.70 2.17 19.63
C LEU A 105 28.13 2.10 21.11
N LYS A 106 29.32 1.54 21.42
CA LYS A 106 29.87 1.54 22.78
C LYS A 106 30.28 2.94 23.26
N SER A 107 30.72 3.83 22.36
CA SER A 107 31.06 5.21 22.73
C SER A 107 29.83 6.13 22.88
N VAL A 108 28.70 5.80 22.24
CA VAL A 108 27.45 6.60 22.33
C VAL A 108 26.51 6.12 23.46
N ALA A 109 26.66 4.88 23.96
CA ALA A 109 25.82 4.31 25.03
C ALA A 109 25.90 5.02 26.39
N LYS A 110 26.83 5.98 26.60
CA LYS A 110 26.84 6.85 27.78
C LYS A 110 25.92 8.08 27.67
N SER A 111 25.32 8.33 26.50
CA SER A 111 24.43 9.48 26.27
C SER A 111 23.10 9.04 25.65
N SER A 112 22.31 8.28 26.41
CA SER A 112 20.86 8.16 26.18
C SER A 112 20.18 7.44 27.33
N ASN A 113 19.98 8.12 28.46
CA ASN A 113 18.82 7.85 29.33
C ASN A 113 17.52 8.35 28.66
N ALA A 114 17.35 8.07 27.38
CA ALA A 114 16.11 8.38 26.66
C ALA A 114 15.22 7.15 26.79
N LYS A 115 14.25 7.21 27.71
CA LYS A 115 13.13 6.26 27.75
C LYS A 115 12.59 6.05 26.32
N PRO A 116 12.27 4.81 25.91
CA PRO A 116 11.65 4.59 24.61
C PRO A 116 10.40 5.45 24.50
N ARG A 117 10.30 6.25 23.42
CA ARG A 117 9.06 6.96 23.11
C ARG A 117 7.98 5.90 22.97
N LYS A 118 7.07 5.82 23.95
CA LYS A 118 5.82 5.09 23.78
C LYS A 118 5.13 5.76 22.59
N CYS A 119 5.09 5.09 21.44
CA CYS A 119 4.24 5.48 20.33
C CYS A 119 2.81 5.19 20.79
N SER A 120 2.24 6.12 21.54
CA SER A 120 0.85 6.05 21.96
C SER A 120 0.01 6.34 20.73
N THR A 121 -0.54 5.28 20.14
CA THR A 121 -1.85 5.32 19.52
C THR A 121 -2.80 6.05 20.46
N GLN A 122 -3.07 7.32 20.19
CA GLN A 122 -4.19 8.02 20.83
C GLN A 122 -4.84 8.97 19.84
N ARG A 123 -5.88 8.42 19.23
CA ARG A 123 -6.99 9.07 18.55
C ARG A 123 -7.63 10.11 19.48
N LYS A 124 -7.60 11.38 19.10
CA LYS A 124 -8.59 12.42 19.39
C LYS A 124 -8.61 13.30 18.12
N ARG A 125 -9.61 13.21 17.23
CA ARG A 125 -10.95 13.83 17.32
C ARG A 125 -10.90 15.15 18.08
N GLU A 126 -11.43 16.18 17.42
CA GLU A 126 -11.59 17.57 17.86
C GLU A 126 -10.47 18.54 17.45
N LEU A 127 -10.34 18.74 16.13
CA LEU A 127 -10.09 20.08 15.59
C LEU A 127 -11.41 20.65 15.08
N SER A 128 -12.32 20.90 16.01
CA SER A 128 -13.60 21.57 15.78
C SER A 128 -14.00 22.25 17.09
N SER A 129 -13.29 23.33 17.46
CA SER A 129 -13.78 24.33 18.42
C SER A 129 -12.89 25.57 18.57
N TRP A 130 -11.68 25.64 17.97
CA TRP A 130 -10.76 26.77 18.18
C TRP A 130 -10.29 27.51 16.90
N PHE A 131 -10.83 27.20 15.71
CA PHE A 131 -10.50 27.91 14.46
C PHE A 131 -11.68 28.72 13.87
N VAL A 132 -12.76 28.95 14.63
CA VAL A 132 -13.90 29.81 14.21
C VAL A 132 -14.07 31.01 15.16
N SER A 133 -13.02 31.43 15.86
CA SER A 133 -13.07 32.61 16.74
C SER A 133 -11.95 33.61 16.49
N ASN A 134 -11.53 33.79 15.23
CA ASN A 134 -10.68 34.92 14.84
C ASN A 134 -11.03 35.49 13.45
N VAL A 135 -12.33 35.54 13.16
CA VAL A 135 -12.93 36.34 12.08
C VAL A 135 -14.16 36.99 12.71
N PHE A 136 -14.13 38.33 12.84
CA PHE A 136 -15.01 39.25 13.59
C PHE A 136 -14.53 39.65 15.01
N GLY A 137 -13.99 40.87 15.13
CA GLY A 137 -13.79 41.54 16.42
C GLY A 137 -12.88 42.78 16.40
N LEU A 138 -13.42 43.89 15.85
CA LEU A 138 -12.92 45.29 15.81
C LEU A 138 -11.67 45.62 14.98
#